data_AF-X1DBX8-F1
#
_entry.id   AF-X1DBX8-F1
#
_cell.length_a   1.000
_cell.length_b   1.000
_cell.length_c   1.000
_cell.angle_alpha   90.00
_cell.angle_beta   90.00
_cell.angle_gamma   90.00
#
_symmetry.space_group_name_H-M   'P 1'
#
loop_
_entity.id
_entity.type
_entity.pdbx_description
1 polymer ?
#
loop_
_entity_poly.entity_id
_entity_poly.type
_entity_poly.pdbx_seq_one_letter_code
_entity_poly.pdbx_strand_id
1 'polypeptide(L)'
;MSSIQEGFYRSKPAGEDLSSSQYMFVTLESDNALDLADNITDKVYGVLQNAPNTGQEANVKALGHSKVVCKEALAVGDLVGPATDGKAQILVASQFARG
;
A
#
# COMPACT_ATOMS: atom_id res chain seq x y z
N MET A 1 24.55 12.67 -2.95
CA MET A 1 23.22 13.01 -3.52
C MET A 1 22.22 13.05 -2.38
N SER A 2 21.80 14.24 -1.95
CA SER A 2 20.68 14.38 -1.02
C SER A 2 19.41 14.15 -1.83
N SER A 3 18.80 12.98 -1.69
CA SER A 3 17.54 12.63 -2.35
C SER A 3 16.46 13.53 -1.75
N ILE A 4 16.05 14.53 -2.52
CA ILE A 4 14.84 15.31 -2.28
C ILE A 4 13.66 14.33 -2.21
N GLN A 5 13.28 13.97 -0.98
CA GLN A 5 12.08 13.21 -0.70
C GLN A 5 10.90 14.16 -0.93
N GLU A 6 10.49 14.28 -2.19
CA GLU A 6 9.38 15.12 -2.64
C GLU A 6 8.09 14.67 -1.93
N GLY A 7 7.78 15.33 -0.83
CA GLY A 7 6.50 15.28 -0.13
C GLY A 7 6.31 14.09 0.79
N PHE A 8 6.02 12.90 0.27
CA PHE A 8 5.58 11.74 1.09
C PHE A 8 5.84 10.37 0.43
N TYR A 9 6.68 10.35 -0.60
CA TYR A 9 7.11 9.13 -1.27
C TYR A 9 8.27 8.48 -0.51
N ARG A 10 8.16 7.19 -0.19
CA ARG A 10 9.23 6.38 0.39
C ARG A 10 9.59 5.30 -0.63
N SER A 11 10.87 5.20 -1.00
CA SER A 11 11.38 4.09 -1.81
C SER A 11 11.90 2.96 -0.90
N LYS A 12 11.52 1.73 -1.22
CA LYS A 12 11.96 0.50 -0.55
C LYS A 12 12.06 -0.64 -1.58
N PRO A 13 12.86 -1.68 -1.37
CA PRO A 13 12.89 -2.82 -2.28
C PRO A 13 11.55 -3.58 -2.25
N ALA A 14 11.10 -4.09 -3.39
CA ALA A 14 9.97 -5.03 -3.45
C ALA A 14 10.42 -6.43 -2.97
N GLY A 15 9.73 -7.01 -2.00
CA GLY A 15 10.02 -8.37 -1.51
C GLY A 15 9.45 -9.46 -2.42
N GLU A 16 8.40 -9.12 -3.19
CA GLU A 16 7.78 -9.98 -4.18
C GLU A 16 7.55 -9.27 -5.54
N ASP A 17 6.92 -9.96 -6.50
CA ASP A 17 6.54 -9.36 -7.78
C ASP A 17 5.30 -8.48 -7.61
N LEU A 18 5.50 -7.17 -7.65
CA LEU A 18 4.44 -6.16 -7.52
C LEU A 18 4.11 -5.49 -8.85
N SER A 19 4.53 -6.07 -9.98
CA SER A 19 4.31 -5.51 -11.32
C SER A 19 2.82 -5.38 -11.67
N SER A 20 1.97 -6.26 -11.16
CA SER A 20 0.51 -6.19 -11.30
C SER A 20 -0.20 -5.47 -10.16
N SER A 21 0.54 -5.02 -9.14
CA SER A 21 0.00 -4.55 -7.86
C SER A 21 0.01 -3.03 -7.72
N GLN A 22 0.12 -2.30 -8.83
CA GLN A 22 0.10 -0.85 -8.83
C GLN A 22 -1.21 -0.32 -8.24
N TYR A 23 -1.13 0.69 -7.35
CA TYR A 23 -2.26 1.25 -6.62
C TYR A 23 -2.95 0.30 -5.63
N MET A 24 -2.23 -0.72 -5.17
CA MET A 24 -2.66 -1.59 -4.07
C MET A 24 -1.95 -1.21 -2.77
N PHE A 25 -2.52 -1.64 -1.65
CA PHE A 25 -1.90 -1.51 -0.34
C PHE A 25 -0.74 -2.50 -0.18
N VAL A 26 0.35 -2.00 0.40
CA VAL A 26 1.56 -2.79 0.67
C VAL A 26 1.88 -2.76 2.16
N THR A 27 2.46 -3.84 2.67
CA THR A 27 3.05 -3.94 4.02
C THR A 27 4.55 -3.67 3.95
N LEU A 28 5.14 -3.36 5.10
CA LEU A 28 6.60 -3.29 5.24
C LEU A 28 7.02 -4.41 6.16
N GLU A 29 7.68 -5.41 5.60
CA GLU A 29 8.13 -6.59 6.32
C GLU A 29 9.41 -6.35 7.11
N SER A 30 9.74 -7.29 7.99
CA SER A 30 10.89 -7.19 8.92
C SER A 30 12.24 -7.07 8.22
N ASP A 31 12.34 -7.49 6.96
CA ASP A 31 13.51 -7.39 6.08
C ASP A 31 13.62 -6.02 5.37
N ASN A 32 12.71 -5.07 5.68
CA ASN A 32 12.56 -3.78 5.00
C ASN A 32 12.15 -3.88 3.53
N ALA A 33 11.62 -5.01 3.09
CA ALA A 33 11.01 -5.18 1.79
C ALA A 33 9.50 -4.88 1.85
N LEU A 34 8.95 -4.50 0.71
CA LEU A 34 7.53 -4.25 0.53
C LEU A 34 6.86 -5.45 -0.12
N ASP A 35 5.82 -5.93 0.53
CA ASP A 35 4.96 -7.01 0.06
C ASP A 35 3.51 -6.51 -0.07
N LEU A 36 2.69 -7.20 -0.86
CA LEU A 36 1.27 -6.94 -0.97
C LEU A 36 0.59 -7.27 0.36
N ALA A 37 -0.36 -6.44 0.76
CA ALA A 37 -1.20 -6.77 1.91
C ALA A 37 -2.13 -7.94 1.56
N ASP A 38 -1.83 -9.13 2.07
CA ASP A 38 -2.56 -10.37 1.79
C ASP A 38 -3.55 -10.74 2.91
N ASN A 39 -3.53 -10.01 4.03
CA ASN A 39 -4.43 -10.23 5.14
C ASN A 39 -5.16 -8.95 5.55
N ILE A 40 -6.43 -9.11 5.93
CA ILE A 40 -7.28 -8.03 6.40
C ILE A 40 -6.74 -7.38 7.68
N THR A 41 -5.94 -8.08 8.49
CA THR A 41 -5.37 -7.53 9.74
C THR A 41 -4.03 -6.84 9.56
N ASP A 42 -3.52 -6.76 8.32
CA ASP A 42 -2.16 -6.27 8.10
C ASP A 42 -2.03 -4.77 8.35
N LYS A 43 -0.88 -4.42 8.94
CA LYS A 43 -0.48 -3.04 9.13
C LYS A 43 0.10 -2.53 7.82
N VAL A 44 -0.79 -2.08 6.94
CA VAL A 44 -0.37 -1.49 5.66
C VAL A 44 0.59 -0.32 5.89
N TYR A 45 1.57 -0.15 5.03
CA TYR A 45 2.54 0.94 5.09
C TYR A 45 2.07 2.15 4.27
N GLY A 46 1.44 1.88 3.13
CA GLY A 46 0.91 2.89 2.23
C GLY A 46 0.40 2.28 0.92
N VAL A 47 0.26 3.11 -0.11
CA VAL A 47 -0.21 2.69 -1.43
C VAL A 47 0.93 2.71 -2.44
N LEU A 48 1.14 1.61 -3.15
CA LEU A 48 2.15 1.47 -4.20
C LEU A 48 1.83 2.38 -5.40
N GLN A 49 2.83 3.10 -5.90
CA GLN A 49 2.66 4.08 -6.98
C GLN A 49 3.30 3.63 -8.30
N ASN A 50 4.26 2.72 -8.25
CA ASN A 50 4.89 2.10 -9.41
C ASN A 50 4.52 0.61 -9.55
N ALA A 51 5.11 -0.05 -10.55
CA ALA A 51 4.94 -1.47 -10.84
C ALA A 51 6.33 -2.16 -10.85
N PRO A 52 6.96 -2.35 -9.68
CA PRO A 52 8.29 -2.93 -9.58
C PRO A 52 8.22 -4.46 -9.56
N ASN A 53 9.20 -5.10 -10.20
CA ASN A 53 9.45 -6.53 -10.02
C ASN A 53 10.21 -6.78 -8.72
N THR A 54 10.31 -8.04 -8.29
CA THR A 54 11.06 -8.46 -7.09
C THR A 54 12.47 -7.86 -7.06
N GLY A 55 12.83 -7.25 -5.94
CA GLY A 55 14.14 -6.62 -5.70
C GLY A 55 14.33 -5.25 -6.35
N GLN A 56 13.35 -4.72 -7.11
CA GLN A 56 13.41 -3.36 -7.65
C GLN A 56 12.92 -2.33 -6.63
N GLU A 57 13.28 -1.06 -6.83
CA GLU A 57 12.81 0.04 -5.98
C GLU A 57 11.30 0.26 -6.17
N ALA A 58 10.54 -0.02 -5.13
CA ALA A 58 9.11 0.23 -5.00
C ALA A 58 8.87 1.59 -4.34
N ASN A 59 8.09 2.44 -5.02
CA ASN A 59 7.72 3.77 -4.57
C ASN A 59 6.34 3.73 -3.92
N VAL A 60 6.30 4.02 -2.63
CA VAL A 60 5.07 4.01 -1.83
C VAL A 60 4.74 5.40 -1.35
N LYS A 61 3.48 5.77 -1.49
CA LYS A 61 2.93 6.94 -0.82
C LYS A 61 2.41 6.52 0.55
N ALA A 62 3.16 6.83 1.59
CA ALA A 62 2.83 6.47 2.98
C ALA A 62 1.85 7.45 3.65
N LEU A 63 1.81 8.69 3.16
CA LEU A 63 1.02 9.77 3.73
C LEU A 63 0.43 10.65 2.61
N GLY A 64 -0.76 11.19 2.85
CA GLY A 64 -1.49 12.02 1.90
C GLY A 64 -2.38 11.23 0.94
N HIS A 65 -3.02 11.94 0.01
CA HIS A 65 -4.03 11.36 -0.88
C HIS A 65 -3.37 10.55 -2.01
N SER A 66 -3.86 9.32 -2.20
CA SER A 66 -3.52 8.49 -3.35
C SER A 66 -4.74 7.78 -3.91
N LYS A 67 -4.64 7.37 -5.17
CA LYS A 67 -5.62 6.47 -5.76
C LYS A 67 -5.30 5.04 -5.31
N VAL A 68 -6.32 4.30 -4.92
CA VAL A 68 -6.23 2.89 -4.54
C VAL A 68 -7.29 2.10 -5.29
N VAL A 69 -6.98 0.86 -5.66
CA VAL A 69 -7.93 -0.04 -6.30
C VAL A 69 -8.93 -0.53 -5.25
N CYS A 70 -10.21 -0.26 -5.45
CA CYS A 70 -11.28 -0.74 -4.56
C CYS A 70 -11.74 -2.13 -4.98
N LYS A 71 -12.00 -3.01 -4.00
CA LYS A 71 -12.59 -4.34 -4.23
C LYS A 71 -14.11 -4.26 -4.45
N GLU A 72 -14.74 -3.29 -3.81
CA GLU A 72 -16.18 -3.09 -3.76
C GLU A 72 -16.53 -1.60 -3.90
N ALA A 73 -17.83 -1.29 -4.00
CA ALA A 73 -18.30 0.08 -4.01
C ALA A 73 -18.12 0.69 -2.61
N LEU A 74 -17.30 1.73 -2.51
CA LEU A 74 -17.07 2.49 -1.28
C LEU A 74 -17.85 3.81 -1.35
N ALA A 75 -18.56 4.13 -0.28
CA ALA A 75 -19.25 5.42 -0.18
C ALA A 75 -18.30 6.51 0.34
N VAL A 76 -18.65 7.76 0.05
CA VAL A 76 -17.88 8.90 0.57
C VAL A 76 -18.03 8.97 2.09
N GLY A 77 -16.91 8.97 2.80
CA GLY A 77 -16.87 8.99 4.27
C GLY A 77 -16.67 7.62 4.92
N ASP A 78 -16.69 6.53 4.14
CA ASP A 78 -16.30 5.21 4.64
C ASP A 78 -14.81 5.22 5.01
N LEU A 79 -14.51 4.69 6.19
CA LEU A 79 -13.12 4.37 6.53
C LEU A 79 -12.72 3.13 5.72
N VAL A 80 -11.50 3.13 5.18
CA VAL A 80 -11.02 2.06 4.31
C VAL A 80 -9.83 1.32 4.92
N GLY A 81 -9.77 0.02 4.64
CA GLY A 81 -8.68 -0.87 5.04
C GLY A 81 -8.30 -1.87 3.94
N PRO A 82 -7.22 -2.64 4.12
CA PRO A 82 -6.79 -3.64 3.15
C PRO A 82 -7.73 -4.84 3.12
N ALA A 83 -8.02 -5.33 1.93
CA ALA A 83 -8.57 -6.66 1.67
C ALA A 83 -7.46 -7.71 1.55
N THR A 84 -7.83 -8.98 1.48
CA THR A 84 -6.89 -10.11 1.30
C THR A 84 -6.17 -10.13 -0.06
N ASP A 85 -6.43 -9.14 -0.90
CA ASP A 85 -5.84 -8.96 -2.22
C ASP A 85 -5.18 -7.58 -2.37
N GLY A 86 -4.87 -6.90 -1.26
CA GLY A 86 -4.25 -5.56 -1.25
C GLY A 86 -5.17 -4.44 -1.73
N LYS A 87 -6.44 -4.72 -2.06
CA LYS A 87 -7.41 -3.71 -2.46
C LYS A 87 -8.02 -2.99 -1.27
N ALA A 88 -8.61 -1.82 -1.52
CA ALA A 88 -9.42 -1.14 -0.53
C ALA A 88 -10.79 -1.80 -0.36
N GLN A 89 -11.15 -2.06 0.90
CA GLN A 89 -12.49 -2.47 1.35
C GLN A 89 -12.95 -1.58 2.50
N ILE A 90 -14.23 -1.66 2.85
CA ILE A 90 -14.75 -0.98 4.05
C ILE A 90 -14.01 -1.49 5.29
N LEU A 91 -13.61 -0.56 6.16
CA LEU A 91 -12.90 -0.88 7.38
C LEU A 91 -13.74 -1.81 8.26
N VAL A 92 -13.22 -3.00 8.53
CA VAL A 92 -13.78 -3.90 9.53
C VAL A 92 -13.16 -3.61 10.90
N ALA A 93 -13.88 -3.86 12.00
CA ALA A 93 -13.47 -3.46 13.37
C ALA A 93 -12.10 -4.00 13.85
N SER A 94 -11.47 -4.92 13.10
CA SER A 94 -10.12 -5.43 13.33
C SER A 94 -9.00 -4.66 12.61
N GLN A 95 -9.32 -3.65 11.82
CA GLN A 95 -8.37 -2.91 10.99
C GLN A 95 -8.01 -1.55 11.58
N PHE A 96 -6.76 -1.13 11.36
CA PHE A 96 -6.37 0.26 11.59
C PHE A 96 -6.96 1.14 10.49
N ALA A 97 -7.83 2.06 10.89
CA ALA A 97 -8.42 3.06 9.99
C ALA A 97 -7.31 3.84 9.27
N ARG A 98 -7.34 3.82 7.94
CA ARG A 98 -6.56 4.74 7.10
C ARG A 98 -7.53 5.73 6.47
N GLY A 99 -7.60 6.90 7.10
CA GLY A 99 -8.36 8.07 6.62
C GLY A 99 -7.50 9.00 5.79
#